data_AF-A0A951GQW5-F1
#
_entry.id   AF-A0A951GQW5-F1
#
_cell.length_a   1.000
_cell.length_b   1.000
_cell.length_c   1.000
_cell.angle_alpha   90.00
_cell.angle_beta   90.00
_cell.angle_gamma   90.00
#
_symmetry.space_group_name_H-M   'P 1'
#
loop_
_entity.id
_entity.type
_entity.pdbx_description
1 polymer ?
#
loop_
_entity_poly.entity_id
_entity_poly.type
_entity_poly.pdbx_seq_one_letter_code
_entity_poly.pdbx_strand_id
1 'polypeptide(L)'
;MLLVLSLTLPALIQAKDSAAAACSKPDIERAAQQVQEARRAMRALPTANDLSTDVPPEAQRAIAAMKTRLGALADAYMGCAGAAADPQRLQGELIDLARGTDPDTTDENRYGGRIDFSVRLNVGPQRLLSIVAEFSIQCGSDAVLLVFAPESEGWREALRWHSKDYPTVAGAFWSFDYAISPPDPTGAWFVVAKNLAPWCTSTWSSIRYSVLRPRPAGTEPAELFRASDSIWWGGDDLGTLSVTADGFTLRYHGESKVLGGDPRQYTRRFRVSGDLVRQLGQ
;
A
#
# COMPACT_ATOMS: atom_id res chain seq x y z
N MET A 1 -0.75 -79.38 -3.10
CA MET A 1 -0.35 -78.22 -3.93
C MET A 1 -1.09 -77.01 -3.37
N LEU A 2 -0.35 -75.95 -3.04
CA LEU A 2 -0.68 -74.94 -2.03
C LEU A 2 -1.95 -74.10 -2.31
N LEU A 3 -2.75 -73.89 -1.25
CA LEU A 3 -3.76 -72.83 -1.11
C LEU A 3 -3.03 -71.54 -0.72
N VAL A 4 -3.20 -70.45 -1.48
CA VAL A 4 -2.68 -69.12 -1.13
C VAL A 4 -3.86 -68.23 -0.71
N LEU A 5 -3.97 -67.96 0.59
CA LEU A 5 -4.87 -66.96 1.16
C LEU A 5 -4.22 -65.58 1.04
N SER A 6 -4.79 -64.68 0.23
CA SER A 6 -4.39 -63.28 0.17
C SER A 6 -5.21 -62.45 1.17
N LEU A 7 -4.55 -62.01 2.25
CA LEU A 7 -5.08 -61.02 3.19
C LEU A 7 -5.03 -59.62 2.56
N THR A 8 -6.19 -58.99 2.38
CA THR A 8 -6.32 -57.56 2.04
C THR A 8 -6.35 -56.74 3.34
N LEU A 9 -5.30 -55.97 3.61
CA LEU A 9 -5.28 -54.95 4.67
C LEU A 9 -6.11 -53.72 4.25
N PRO A 10 -7.01 -53.20 5.10
CA PRO A 10 -7.61 -51.89 4.87
C PRO A 10 -6.59 -50.79 5.15
N ALA A 11 -6.30 -49.97 4.14
CA ALA A 11 -5.51 -48.75 4.30
C ALA A 11 -6.34 -47.72 5.10
N LEU A 12 -5.89 -47.42 6.32
CA LEU A 12 -6.35 -46.27 7.08
C LEU A 12 -5.97 -44.99 6.32
N ILE A 13 -6.95 -44.36 5.68
CA ILE A 13 -6.83 -43.02 5.14
C ILE A 13 -6.76 -42.09 6.35
N GLN A 14 -5.54 -41.72 6.77
CA GLN A 14 -5.36 -40.54 7.61
C GLN A 14 -5.76 -39.33 6.78
N ALA A 15 -6.95 -38.80 7.05
CA ALA A 15 -7.27 -37.43 6.72
C ALA A 15 -6.23 -36.56 7.44
N LYS A 16 -5.22 -36.09 6.70
CA LYS A 16 -4.44 -34.94 7.12
C LYS A 16 -5.42 -33.79 7.09
N ASP A 17 -6.01 -33.48 8.24
CA ASP A 17 -6.55 -32.16 8.52
C ASP A 17 -5.43 -31.18 8.20
N SER A 18 -5.44 -30.64 6.98
CA SER A 18 -4.72 -29.43 6.67
C SER A 18 -5.44 -28.39 7.51
N ALA A 19 -4.87 -28.11 8.68
CA ALA A 19 -5.22 -26.95 9.46
C ALA A 19 -5.05 -25.74 8.53
N ALA A 20 -6.14 -25.33 7.90
CA ALA A 20 -6.35 -23.93 7.58
C ALA A 20 -5.94 -23.21 8.87
N ALA A 21 -4.86 -22.44 8.81
CA ALA A 21 -4.37 -21.71 9.96
C ALA A 21 -5.56 -20.91 10.49
N ALA A 22 -6.15 -21.39 11.59
CA ALA A 22 -7.39 -20.84 12.08
C ALA A 22 -7.08 -19.39 12.42
N CYS A 23 -7.76 -18.47 11.76
CA CYS A 23 -7.83 -17.07 12.16
C CYS A 23 -7.81 -16.99 13.69
N SER A 24 -6.80 -16.33 14.24
CA SER A 24 -6.65 -16.24 15.69
C SER A 24 -6.63 -14.78 16.13
N LYS A 25 -7.63 -14.42 16.95
CA LYS A 25 -7.68 -13.13 17.65
C LYS A 25 -6.35 -12.80 18.37
N PRO A 26 -5.65 -13.76 19.02
CA PRO A 26 -4.33 -13.50 19.59
C PRO A 26 -3.26 -13.03 18.59
N ASP A 27 -3.31 -13.47 17.32
CA ASP A 27 -2.35 -13.02 16.31
C ASP A 27 -2.62 -11.59 15.86
N ILE A 28 -3.90 -11.20 15.73
CA ILE A 28 -4.30 -9.81 15.49
C ILE A 28 -3.84 -8.91 16.63
N GLU A 29 -4.11 -9.30 17.88
CA GLU A 29 -3.71 -8.54 19.07
C GLU A 29 -2.18 -8.37 19.14
N ARG A 30 -1.42 -9.43 18.83
CA ARG A 30 0.05 -9.35 18.80
C ARG A 30 0.54 -8.43 17.69
N ALA A 31 -0.04 -8.50 16.49
CA ALA A 31 0.34 -7.62 15.39
C ALA A 31 0.01 -6.15 15.71
N ALA A 32 -1.14 -5.89 16.33
CA ALA A 32 -1.52 -4.55 16.79
C ALA A 32 -0.55 -4.00 17.85
N GLN A 33 -0.17 -4.81 18.84
CA GLN A 33 0.85 -4.41 19.84
C GLN A 33 2.19 -4.05 19.18
N GLN A 34 2.62 -4.80 18.17
CA GLN A 34 3.85 -4.50 17.44
C GLN A 34 3.78 -3.18 16.65
N VAL A 35 2.61 -2.84 16.07
CA VAL A 35 2.39 -1.51 15.46
C VAL A 35 2.53 -0.41 16.50
N GLN A 36 1.91 -0.59 17.67
CA GLN A 36 1.97 0.39 18.76
C GLN A 36 3.39 0.56 19.31
N GLU A 37 4.17 -0.53 19.40
CA GLU A 37 5.60 -0.47 19.75
C GLU A 37 6.42 0.30 18.71
N ALA A 38 6.23 -0.01 17.42
CA ALA A 38 6.90 0.70 16.33
C ALA A 38 6.53 2.20 16.35
N ARG A 39 5.27 2.53 16.66
CA ARG A 39 4.80 3.90 16.78
C ARG A 39 5.49 4.65 17.92
N ARG A 40 5.60 4.03 19.09
CA ARG A 40 6.32 4.61 20.24
C ARG A 40 7.78 4.86 19.90
N ALA A 41 8.43 3.92 19.22
CA ALA A 41 9.81 4.08 18.76
C ALA A 41 9.96 5.26 17.78
N MET A 42 9.04 5.39 16.82
CA MET A 42 9.03 6.55 15.91
C MET A 42 8.82 7.87 16.65
N ARG A 43 7.90 7.93 17.61
CA ARG A 43 7.61 9.16 18.39
C ARG A 43 8.74 9.58 19.32
N ALA A 44 9.62 8.66 19.69
CA ALA A 44 10.81 8.94 20.49
C ALA A 44 11.94 9.60 19.67
N LEU A 45 11.86 9.55 18.33
CA LEU A 45 12.81 10.23 17.46
C LEU A 45 12.69 11.75 17.60
N PRO A 46 13.81 12.48 17.52
CA PRO A 46 13.77 13.94 17.50
C PRO A 46 13.06 14.42 16.22
N THR A 47 12.16 15.38 16.37
CA THR A 47 11.70 16.20 15.23
C THR A 47 12.73 17.28 15.00
N ALA A 48 13.35 17.33 13.81
CA ALA A 48 14.34 18.36 13.54
C ALA A 48 13.66 19.74 13.49
N ASN A 49 14.18 20.70 14.24
CA ASN A 49 13.65 22.07 14.31
C ASN A 49 14.04 22.95 13.10
N ASP A 50 14.69 22.38 12.08
CA ASP A 50 15.58 23.10 11.17
C ASP A 50 15.26 22.94 9.68
N LEU A 51 14.04 22.53 9.33
CA LEU A 51 13.66 22.26 7.93
C LEU A 51 14.51 21.17 7.27
N SER A 52 15.27 20.40 8.06
CA SER A 52 16.10 19.32 7.53
C SER A 52 15.21 18.29 6.85
N THR A 53 15.62 17.96 5.62
CA THR A 53 15.00 16.90 4.82
C THR A 53 15.67 15.56 5.05
N ASP A 54 16.75 15.50 5.84
CA ASP A 54 17.49 14.26 6.06
C ASP A 54 16.73 13.35 7.02
N VAL A 55 16.82 12.06 6.76
CA VAL A 55 16.20 11.01 7.59
C VAL A 55 17.34 10.24 8.24
N PRO A 56 17.62 10.47 9.53
CA PRO A 56 18.71 9.79 10.22
C PRO A 56 18.57 8.26 10.15
N PRO A 57 19.67 7.49 10.18
CA PRO A 57 19.61 6.03 10.07
C PRO A 57 18.67 5.36 11.10
N GLU A 58 18.53 5.93 12.29
CA GLU A 58 17.57 5.45 13.29
C GLU A 58 16.11 5.65 12.85
N ALA A 59 15.79 6.80 12.28
CA ALA A 59 14.48 7.08 11.70
C ALA A 59 14.18 6.17 10.51
N GLN A 60 15.16 5.92 9.63
CA GLN A 60 15.01 4.99 8.50
C GLN A 60 14.61 3.59 9.00
N ARG A 61 15.31 3.06 10.01
CA ARG A 61 14.97 1.76 10.62
C ARG A 61 13.59 1.75 11.26
N ALA A 62 13.21 2.82 11.96
CA ALA A 62 11.90 2.93 12.59
C ALA A 62 10.76 2.99 11.56
N ILE A 63 10.93 3.73 10.47
CA ILE A 63 10.00 3.79 9.33
C ILE A 63 9.88 2.40 8.67
N ALA A 64 10.99 1.73 8.38
CA ALA A 64 10.98 0.38 7.81
C ALA A 64 10.26 -0.63 8.72
N ALA A 65 10.49 -0.55 10.03
CA ALA A 65 9.78 -1.36 11.02
C ALA A 65 8.28 -1.05 11.00
N MET A 66 7.89 0.22 11.02
CA MET A 66 6.48 0.63 10.96
C MET A 66 5.76 0.07 9.73
N LYS A 67 6.33 0.25 8.52
CA LYS A 67 5.78 -0.31 7.28
C LYS A 67 5.55 -1.82 7.38
N THR A 68 6.54 -2.53 7.93
CA THR A 68 6.46 -3.98 8.13
C THR A 68 5.35 -4.36 9.11
N ARG A 69 5.21 -3.63 10.23
CA ARG A 69 4.18 -3.92 11.26
C ARG A 69 2.77 -3.60 10.77
N LEU A 70 2.58 -2.49 10.04
CA LEU A 70 1.28 -2.15 9.45
C LEU A 70 0.82 -3.22 8.45
N GLY A 71 1.73 -3.70 7.61
CA GLY A 71 1.42 -4.80 6.70
C GLY A 71 1.09 -6.11 7.44
N ALA A 72 1.85 -6.46 8.48
CA ALA A 72 1.57 -7.65 9.29
C ALA A 72 0.23 -7.58 10.04
N LEU A 73 -0.16 -6.39 10.51
CA LEU A 73 -1.48 -6.16 11.11
C LEU A 73 -2.59 -6.36 10.09
N ALA A 74 -2.44 -5.80 8.88
CA ALA A 74 -3.39 -6.00 7.80
C ALA A 74 -3.49 -7.49 7.42
N ASP A 75 -2.38 -8.23 7.32
CA ASP A 75 -2.39 -9.68 7.04
C ASP A 75 -3.13 -10.47 8.11
N ALA A 76 -2.78 -10.25 9.39
CA ALA A 76 -3.39 -10.96 10.50
C ALA A 76 -4.91 -10.71 10.55
N TYR A 77 -5.32 -9.47 10.30
CA TYR A 77 -6.72 -9.11 10.24
C TYR A 77 -7.42 -9.74 9.02
N MET A 78 -6.83 -9.66 7.84
CA MET A 78 -7.41 -10.19 6.61
C MET A 78 -7.49 -11.73 6.60
N GLY A 79 -6.59 -12.41 7.31
CA GLY A 79 -6.69 -13.85 7.55
C GLY A 79 -7.93 -14.26 8.37
N CYS A 80 -8.55 -13.30 9.05
CA CYS A 80 -9.80 -13.45 9.80
C CYS A 80 -11.04 -12.88 9.10
N ALA A 81 -10.84 -12.06 8.08
CA ALA A 81 -11.92 -11.41 7.37
C ALA A 81 -12.60 -12.40 6.41
N GLY A 82 -13.92 -12.52 6.47
CA GLY A 82 -14.69 -13.27 5.47
C GLY A 82 -14.76 -12.54 4.12
N ALA A 83 -15.10 -13.26 3.05
CA ALA A 83 -15.25 -12.71 1.69
C ALA A 83 -16.36 -11.64 1.52
N ALA A 84 -17.20 -11.48 2.54
CA ALA A 84 -18.26 -10.45 2.64
C ALA A 84 -17.92 -9.34 3.63
N ALA A 85 -16.64 -9.14 3.97
CA ALA A 85 -16.20 -8.08 4.88
C ALA A 85 -16.65 -6.69 4.40
N ASP A 86 -17.20 -5.91 5.33
CA ASP A 86 -17.57 -4.51 5.10
C ASP A 86 -16.32 -3.63 5.17
N PRO A 87 -15.95 -2.92 4.08
CA PRO A 87 -14.77 -2.06 4.05
C PRO A 87 -14.77 -0.96 5.13
N GLN A 88 -15.93 -0.37 5.45
CA GLN A 88 -16.00 0.72 6.42
C GLN A 88 -15.74 0.22 7.83
N ARG A 89 -16.35 -0.89 8.19
CA ARG A 89 -16.10 -1.57 9.46
C ARG A 89 -14.64 -1.99 9.59
N LEU A 90 -14.09 -2.61 8.54
CA LEU A 90 -12.70 -3.04 8.49
C LEU A 90 -11.73 -1.88 8.71
N GLN A 91 -12.00 -0.75 8.04
CA GLN A 91 -11.22 0.47 8.21
C GLN A 91 -11.21 0.95 9.65
N GLY A 92 -12.38 1.06 10.28
CA GLY A 92 -12.50 1.49 11.68
C GLY A 92 -11.76 0.55 12.64
N GLU A 93 -11.92 -0.76 12.48
CA GLU A 93 -11.26 -1.74 13.34
C GLU A 93 -9.73 -1.75 13.19
N LEU A 94 -9.19 -1.61 11.97
CA LEU A 94 -7.74 -1.48 11.75
C LEU A 94 -7.17 -0.21 12.38
N ILE A 95 -7.89 0.91 12.26
CA ILE A 95 -7.52 2.19 12.90
C ILE A 95 -7.46 2.00 14.42
N ASP A 96 -8.51 1.44 15.02
CA ASP A 96 -8.58 1.24 16.47
C ASP A 96 -7.48 0.32 16.97
N LEU A 97 -7.19 -0.77 16.25
CA LEU A 97 -6.10 -1.70 16.59
C LEU A 97 -4.72 -1.03 16.52
N ALA A 98 -4.45 -0.29 15.45
CA ALA A 98 -3.16 0.37 15.25
C ALA A 98 -2.91 1.50 16.27
N ARG A 99 -3.97 2.22 16.66
CA ARG A 99 -3.91 3.30 17.66
C ARG A 99 -3.84 2.77 19.09
N GLY A 100 -4.58 1.70 19.38
CA GLY A 100 -4.76 1.21 20.75
C GLY A 100 -5.42 2.28 21.63
N THR A 101 -4.87 2.50 22.83
CA THR A 101 -5.34 3.56 23.74
C THR A 101 -4.65 4.91 23.50
N ASP A 102 -3.73 4.97 22.53
CA ASP A 102 -2.95 6.17 22.25
C ASP A 102 -3.73 7.08 21.30
N PRO A 103 -4.15 8.29 21.73
CA PRO A 103 -4.82 9.21 20.84
C PRO A 103 -3.88 9.61 19.70
N ASP A 104 -4.43 9.65 18.48
CA ASP A 104 -3.74 10.28 17.37
C ASP A 104 -3.51 11.75 17.70
N THR A 105 -2.25 12.16 17.62
CA THR A 105 -1.93 13.57 17.67
C THR A 105 -2.29 14.17 16.32
N THR A 106 -2.88 15.36 16.31
CA THR A 106 -3.05 16.16 15.08
C THR A 106 -1.73 16.71 14.53
N ASP A 107 -0.59 16.34 15.14
CA ASP A 107 0.74 16.66 14.67
C ASP A 107 1.13 15.78 13.48
N GLU A 108 0.79 16.26 12.28
CA GLU A 108 1.09 15.59 11.01
C GLU A 108 2.58 15.65 10.64
N ASN A 109 3.38 16.47 11.33
CA ASN A 109 4.80 16.70 11.04
C ASN A 109 5.74 15.91 11.95
N ARG A 110 5.21 15.03 12.80
CA ARG A 110 5.97 14.20 13.71
C ARG A 110 5.98 12.76 13.27
N TYR A 111 7.14 12.11 13.40
CA TYR A 111 7.28 10.67 13.22
C TYR A 111 6.28 9.90 14.10
N GLY A 112 5.42 9.10 13.46
CA GLY A 112 4.38 8.32 14.15
C GLY A 112 3.25 9.15 14.76
N GLY A 113 3.13 10.42 14.38
CA GLY A 113 2.11 11.38 14.83
C GLY A 113 0.69 10.86 14.54
N ARG A 114 0.28 10.86 13.27
CA ARG A 114 -0.96 10.23 12.77
C ARG A 114 -0.71 8.80 12.28
N ILE A 115 -1.69 7.92 12.47
CA ILE A 115 -1.82 6.65 11.73
C ILE A 115 -3.24 6.54 11.22
N ASP A 116 -3.39 6.20 9.94
CA ASP A 116 -4.70 6.04 9.31
C ASP A 116 -4.75 4.84 8.38
N PHE A 117 -5.96 4.37 8.09
CA PHE A 117 -6.22 3.34 7.10
C PHE A 117 -7.31 3.81 6.14
N SER A 118 -7.13 3.54 4.85
CA SER A 118 -8.20 3.62 3.85
C SER A 118 -8.45 2.25 3.26
N VAL A 119 -9.71 1.80 3.33
CA VAL A 119 -10.12 0.49 2.81
C VAL A 119 -11.10 0.68 1.67
N ARG A 120 -10.79 0.13 0.49
CA ARG A 120 -11.64 0.21 -0.70
C ARG A 120 -11.93 -1.18 -1.24
N LEU A 121 -13.22 -1.51 -1.42
CA LEU A 121 -13.63 -2.67 -2.21
C LEU A 121 -13.81 -2.23 -3.66
N ASN A 122 -12.92 -2.72 -4.54
CA ASN A 122 -12.97 -2.47 -5.97
C ASN A 122 -13.97 -3.44 -6.59
N VAL A 123 -15.21 -2.97 -6.75
CA VAL A 123 -16.33 -3.73 -7.31
C VAL A 123 -16.17 -3.89 -8.83
N GLY A 124 -15.40 -4.90 -9.23
CA GLY A 124 -15.27 -5.40 -10.59
C GLY A 124 -15.31 -6.94 -10.62
N PRO A 125 -15.07 -7.57 -11.78
CA PRO A 125 -15.12 -9.03 -11.92
C PRO A 125 -14.23 -9.79 -10.91
N GLN A 126 -13.16 -9.16 -10.44
CA GLN A 126 -12.19 -9.75 -9.50
C GLN A 126 -12.48 -9.47 -8.03
N ARG A 127 -13.39 -8.51 -7.71
CA ARG A 127 -13.71 -8.06 -6.34
C ARG A 127 -12.48 -7.90 -5.43
N LEU A 128 -11.55 -7.02 -5.79
CA LEU A 128 -10.33 -6.79 -5.03
C LEU A 128 -10.58 -5.87 -3.83
N LEU A 129 -10.02 -6.19 -2.67
CA LEU A 129 -10.02 -5.31 -1.49
C LEU A 129 -8.64 -4.68 -1.36
N SER A 130 -8.59 -3.38 -1.14
CA SER A 130 -7.34 -2.64 -1.04
C SER A 130 -7.28 -1.88 0.28
N ILE A 131 -6.12 -1.92 0.91
CA ILE A 131 -5.83 -1.26 2.18
C ILE A 131 -4.63 -0.34 1.96
N VAL A 132 -4.80 0.95 2.25
CA VAL A 132 -3.68 1.88 2.37
C VAL A 132 -3.50 2.20 3.85
N ALA A 133 -2.36 1.82 4.41
CA ALA A 133 -1.96 2.22 5.76
C ALA A 133 -1.01 3.41 5.64
N GLU A 134 -1.39 4.55 6.20
CA GLU A 134 -0.61 5.80 6.15
C GLU A 134 -0.15 6.19 7.55
N PHE A 135 1.08 6.70 7.66
CA PHE A 135 1.60 7.23 8.93
C PHE A 135 2.44 8.49 8.71
N SER A 136 2.38 9.40 9.68
CA SER A 136 3.15 10.65 9.64
C SER A 136 4.64 10.40 9.80
N ILE A 137 5.41 11.16 9.03
CA ILE A 137 6.85 11.37 9.17
C ILE A 137 7.10 12.88 9.25
N GLN A 138 8.37 13.27 9.37
CA GLN A 138 8.70 14.68 9.25
C GLN A 138 8.33 15.23 7.87
N CYS A 139 7.58 16.36 7.85
CA CYS A 139 7.17 17.08 6.65
C CYS A 139 6.25 16.33 5.67
N GLY A 140 5.50 15.32 6.15
CA GLY A 140 4.52 14.61 5.35
C GLY A 140 4.16 13.25 5.93
N SER A 141 3.87 12.30 5.05
CA SER A 141 3.52 10.93 5.41
C SER A 141 4.20 9.91 4.50
N ASP A 142 4.20 8.67 4.95
CA ASP A 142 4.55 7.52 4.14
C ASP A 142 3.41 6.50 4.19
N ALA A 143 3.36 5.60 3.20
CA ALA A 143 2.23 4.71 3.00
C ALA A 143 2.64 3.29 2.60
N VAL A 144 1.80 2.34 2.98
CA VAL A 144 1.84 0.94 2.53
C VAL A 144 0.53 0.63 1.83
N LEU A 145 0.60 0.23 0.56
CA LEU A 145 -0.51 -0.33 -0.19
C LEU A 145 -0.51 -1.85 -0.09
N LEU A 146 -1.65 -2.43 0.30
CA LEU A 146 -1.92 -3.85 0.21
C LEU A 146 -3.17 -4.07 -0.65
N VAL A 147 -3.16 -5.08 -1.51
CA VAL A 147 -4.30 -5.52 -2.30
C VAL A 147 -4.52 -7.00 -2.07
N PHE A 148 -5.76 -7.35 -1.76
CA PHE A 148 -6.21 -8.69 -1.47
C PHE A 148 -7.21 -9.14 -2.55
N ALA A 149 -7.02 -10.38 -3.02
CA ALA A 149 -7.96 -11.06 -3.89
C ALA A 149 -8.81 -12.05 -3.07
N PRO A 150 -10.09 -12.24 -3.43
CA PRO A 150 -10.93 -13.22 -2.76
C PRO A 150 -10.42 -14.64 -3.02
N GLU A 151 -10.50 -15.48 -2.00
CA GLU A 151 -10.36 -16.94 -2.07
C GLU A 151 -11.63 -17.62 -1.56
N SER A 152 -11.67 -18.96 -1.55
CA SER A 152 -12.89 -19.72 -1.25
C SER A 152 -13.55 -19.33 0.08
N GLU A 153 -12.77 -19.00 1.11
CA GLU A 153 -13.28 -18.67 2.45
C GLU A 153 -12.69 -17.38 3.04
N GLY A 154 -11.98 -16.57 2.25
CA GLY A 154 -11.30 -15.40 2.79
C GLY A 154 -10.58 -14.59 1.73
N TRP A 155 -9.41 -14.08 2.10
CA TRP A 155 -8.63 -13.15 1.31
C TRP A 155 -7.18 -13.59 1.25
N ARG A 156 -6.58 -13.51 0.07
CA ARG A 156 -5.14 -13.69 -0.12
C ARG A 156 -4.51 -12.41 -0.62
N GLU A 157 -3.35 -12.06 -0.07
CA GLU A 157 -2.56 -10.95 -0.60
C GLU A 157 -2.18 -11.22 -2.07
N ALA A 158 -2.52 -10.25 -2.93
CA ALA A 158 -2.17 -10.24 -4.34
C ALA A 158 -1.05 -9.25 -4.64
N LEU A 159 -0.93 -8.17 -3.87
CA LEU A 159 0.10 -7.15 -4.05
C LEU A 159 0.37 -6.42 -2.74
N ARG A 160 1.65 -6.14 -2.47
CA ARG A 160 2.10 -5.22 -1.43
C ARG A 160 3.12 -4.24 -2.03
N TRP A 161 2.94 -2.95 -1.77
CA TRP A 161 3.87 -1.93 -2.24
C TRP A 161 4.05 -0.82 -1.22
N HIS A 162 5.28 -0.36 -1.06
CA HIS A 162 5.64 0.73 -0.17
C HIS A 162 6.96 1.37 -0.63
N SER A 163 7.29 2.51 -0.06
CA SER A 163 8.57 3.17 -0.31
C SER A 163 9.75 2.26 0.08
N LYS A 164 10.88 2.39 -0.63
CA LYS A 164 12.16 1.79 -0.20
C LYS A 164 12.73 2.57 0.98
N ASP A 165 13.84 2.12 1.54
CA ASP A 165 14.59 2.94 2.50
C ASP A 165 15.10 4.21 1.81
N TYR A 166 15.01 5.34 2.50
CA TYR A 166 15.36 6.64 1.94
C TYR A 166 16.18 7.48 2.92
N PRO A 167 17.25 8.16 2.46
CA PRO A 167 18.05 9.03 3.31
C PRO A 167 17.42 10.42 3.50
N THR A 168 16.38 10.76 2.73
CA THR A 168 15.69 12.05 2.82
C THR A 168 14.17 11.86 2.77
N VAL A 169 13.41 12.75 3.42
CA VAL A 169 11.94 12.69 3.49
C VAL A 169 11.31 12.63 2.10
N ALA A 170 11.96 13.25 1.10
CA ALA A 170 11.53 13.20 -0.29
C ALA A 170 11.37 11.76 -0.82
N GLY A 171 11.95 10.72 -0.21
CA GLY A 171 11.75 9.32 -0.61
C GLY A 171 10.41 8.70 -0.22
N ALA A 172 9.64 9.32 0.68
CA ALA A 172 8.38 8.81 1.19
C ALA A 172 7.20 8.96 0.20
N PHE A 173 6.07 8.35 0.55
CA PHE A 173 4.83 8.34 -0.23
C PHE A 173 3.77 9.32 0.29
N TRP A 174 4.09 10.62 0.39
CA TRP A 174 3.10 11.61 0.84
C TRP A 174 1.97 11.81 -0.20
N SER A 175 0.74 12.08 0.26
CA SER A 175 -0.44 12.18 -0.60
C SER A 175 -0.59 10.98 -1.54
N PHE A 176 -0.44 9.78 -0.98
CA PHE A 176 -0.53 8.52 -1.71
C PHE A 176 -1.95 8.31 -2.25
N ASP A 177 -2.06 7.93 -3.51
CA ASP A 177 -3.31 7.47 -4.10
C ASP A 177 -3.02 6.42 -5.18
N TYR A 178 -4.03 5.62 -5.52
CA TYR A 178 -3.87 4.55 -6.47
C TYR A 178 -5.20 4.26 -7.18
N ALA A 179 -5.08 3.59 -8.32
CA ALA A 179 -6.20 3.04 -9.04
C ALA A 179 -5.83 1.67 -9.62
N ILE A 180 -6.79 0.75 -9.61
CA ILE A 180 -6.62 -0.61 -10.13
C ILE A 180 -7.32 -0.72 -11.47
N SER A 181 -6.63 -1.17 -12.49
CA SER A 181 -7.24 -1.38 -13.81
C SER A 181 -8.33 -2.44 -13.72
N PRO A 182 -9.42 -2.33 -14.50
CA PRO A 182 -10.20 -3.50 -14.85
C PRO A 182 -9.29 -4.59 -15.44
N PRO A 183 -9.65 -5.88 -15.30
CA PRO A 183 -8.88 -6.94 -15.94
C PRO A 183 -8.94 -6.82 -17.47
N ASP A 184 -7.84 -7.14 -18.13
CA ASP A 184 -7.77 -7.30 -19.57
C ASP A 184 -8.43 -8.62 -20.03
N PRO A 185 -8.53 -8.91 -21.34
CA PRO A 185 -9.14 -10.15 -21.83
C PRO A 185 -8.50 -11.45 -21.33
N THR A 186 -7.28 -11.41 -20.80
CA THR A 186 -6.58 -12.55 -20.19
C THR A 186 -6.85 -12.67 -18.69
N GLY A 187 -7.60 -11.72 -18.11
CA GLY A 187 -7.83 -11.62 -16.67
C GLY A 187 -6.70 -10.91 -15.92
N ALA A 188 -5.68 -10.40 -16.61
CA ALA A 188 -4.58 -9.69 -15.97
C ALA A 188 -4.97 -8.24 -15.65
N TRP A 189 -4.44 -7.71 -14.56
CA TRP A 189 -4.70 -6.36 -14.10
C TRP A 189 -3.41 -5.72 -13.59
N PHE A 190 -3.42 -4.40 -13.46
CA PHE A 190 -2.30 -3.63 -12.91
C PHE A 190 -2.80 -2.56 -11.94
N VAL A 191 -1.90 -2.12 -11.06
CA VAL A 191 -2.12 -0.95 -10.21
C VAL A 191 -1.33 0.20 -10.81
N VAL A 192 -1.94 1.38 -10.87
CA VAL A 192 -1.19 2.61 -10.98
C VAL A 192 -1.25 3.29 -9.63
N ALA A 193 -0.08 3.60 -9.08
CA ALA A 193 0.03 4.33 -7.84
C ALA A 193 0.70 5.68 -8.10
N LYS A 194 0.22 6.72 -7.42
CA LYS A 194 0.82 8.06 -7.40
C LYS A 194 1.15 8.48 -5.98
N ASN A 195 2.19 9.29 -5.85
CA ASN A 195 2.50 9.97 -4.60
C ASN A 195 3.27 11.26 -4.90
N LEU A 196 3.32 12.14 -3.91
CA LEU A 196 4.18 13.31 -3.91
C LEU A 196 5.42 13.01 -3.07
N ALA A 197 6.55 13.61 -3.46
CA ALA A 197 7.71 13.68 -2.58
C ALA A 197 7.43 14.72 -1.48
N PRO A 198 7.49 14.39 -0.18
CA PRO A 198 7.33 15.40 0.85
C PRO A 198 8.46 16.43 0.81
N TRP A 199 8.13 17.67 1.17
CA TRP A 199 9.09 18.77 1.22
C TRP A 199 8.68 19.78 2.29
N CYS A 200 9.63 20.20 3.13
CA CYS A 200 9.32 20.99 4.33
C CYS A 200 9.03 22.48 4.06
N THR A 201 9.56 23.04 2.98
CA THR A 201 9.67 24.51 2.79
C THR A 201 9.11 25.06 1.48
N SER A 202 8.55 24.20 0.63
CA SER A 202 8.18 24.56 -0.74
C SER A 202 6.97 23.77 -1.18
N THR A 203 6.03 24.46 -1.82
CA THR A 203 4.88 23.86 -2.50
C THR A 203 5.23 23.29 -3.88
N TRP A 204 6.47 23.47 -4.33
CA TRP A 204 7.02 22.77 -5.48
C TRP A 204 7.64 21.46 -5.03
N SER A 205 7.25 20.37 -5.69
CA SER A 205 7.80 19.05 -5.43
C SER A 205 7.76 18.17 -6.69
N SER A 206 7.90 16.85 -6.50
CA SER A 206 7.80 15.85 -7.53
C SER A 206 6.55 15.00 -7.33
N ILE A 207 5.68 14.95 -8.33
CA ILE A 207 4.68 13.89 -8.45
C ILE A 207 5.34 12.68 -9.07
N ARG A 208 5.18 11.53 -8.43
CA ARG A 208 5.73 10.24 -8.85
C ARG A 208 4.61 9.30 -9.13
N TYR A 209 4.79 8.44 -10.12
CA TYR A 209 3.79 7.45 -10.47
C TYR A 209 4.45 6.20 -11.02
N SER A 210 3.89 5.05 -10.62
CA SER A 210 4.42 3.73 -10.97
C SER A 210 3.29 2.81 -11.43
N VAL A 211 3.60 1.94 -12.39
CA VAL A 211 2.71 0.88 -12.86
C VAL A 211 3.21 -0.45 -12.30
N LEU A 212 2.37 -1.11 -11.53
CA LEU A 212 2.70 -2.32 -10.79
C LEU A 212 1.85 -3.48 -11.30
N ARG A 213 2.47 -4.66 -11.47
CA ARG A 213 1.76 -5.91 -11.67
C ARG A 213 1.89 -6.82 -10.45
N PRO A 214 0.79 -7.49 -10.05
CA PRO A 214 0.85 -8.56 -9.06
C PRO A 214 1.88 -9.62 -9.43
N ARG A 215 2.53 -10.18 -8.43
CA ARG A 215 3.38 -11.37 -8.52
C ARG A 215 2.88 -12.39 -7.49
N PRO A 216 3.40 -13.64 -7.50
CA PRO A 216 3.05 -14.60 -6.46
C PRO A 216 3.19 -14.01 -5.05
N ALA A 217 2.33 -14.44 -4.13
CA ALA A 217 2.28 -13.92 -2.76
C ALA A 217 3.66 -13.97 -2.09
N GLY A 218 3.99 -12.92 -1.33
CA GLY A 218 5.29 -12.79 -0.66
C GLY A 218 6.44 -12.32 -1.55
N THR A 219 6.17 -11.88 -2.78
CA THR A 219 7.17 -11.26 -3.66
C THR A 219 6.80 -9.81 -3.98
N GLU A 220 7.81 -8.95 -4.16
CA GLU A 220 7.57 -7.58 -4.59
C GLU A 220 6.86 -7.57 -5.95
N PRO A 221 5.88 -6.68 -6.16
CA PRO A 221 5.20 -6.55 -7.44
C PRO A 221 6.19 -6.17 -8.55
N ALA A 222 5.88 -6.55 -9.79
CA ALA A 222 6.66 -6.10 -10.94
C ALA A 222 6.38 -4.62 -11.17
N GLU A 223 7.37 -3.75 -10.98
CA GLU A 223 7.29 -2.36 -11.40
C GLU A 223 7.61 -2.26 -12.89
N LEU A 224 6.56 -2.23 -13.71
CA LEU A 224 6.67 -2.17 -15.17
C LEU A 224 7.17 -0.81 -15.66
N PHE A 225 6.83 0.23 -14.91
CA PHE A 225 7.13 1.61 -15.26
C PHE A 225 7.17 2.48 -14.01
N ARG A 226 8.07 3.46 -14.02
CA ARG A 226 8.16 4.53 -13.03
C ARG A 226 8.56 5.81 -13.75
N ALA A 227 7.88 6.90 -13.42
CA ALA A 227 8.29 8.23 -13.82
C ALA A 227 7.95 9.26 -12.74
N SER A 228 8.44 10.48 -12.97
CA SER A 228 8.13 11.62 -12.14
C SER A 228 8.10 12.90 -12.96
N ASP A 229 7.34 13.87 -12.47
CA ASP A 229 7.23 15.20 -13.05
C ASP A 229 7.28 16.24 -11.91
N SER A 230 7.60 17.50 -12.23
CA SER A 230 7.48 18.62 -11.29
C SER A 230 6.00 18.96 -11.09
N ILE A 231 5.60 19.15 -9.84
CA ILE A 231 4.24 19.53 -9.46
C ILE A 231 4.27 20.72 -8.51
N TRP A 232 3.32 21.63 -8.68
CA TRP A 232 2.96 22.62 -7.69
C TRP A 232 1.69 22.17 -6.96
N TRP A 233 1.80 21.95 -5.67
CA TRP A 233 0.71 21.48 -4.80
C TRP A 233 0.16 22.57 -3.89
N GLY A 234 0.48 23.84 -4.13
CA GLY A 234 0.02 24.96 -3.30
C GLY A 234 -1.48 25.28 -3.41
N GLY A 235 -2.25 24.53 -4.20
CA GLY A 235 -3.72 24.55 -4.24
C GLY A 235 -4.30 23.17 -3.88
N ASP A 236 -5.60 22.97 -4.11
CA ASP A 236 -6.30 21.75 -3.66
C ASP A 236 -6.15 20.53 -4.60
N ASP A 237 -5.46 20.66 -5.74
CA ASP A 237 -5.28 19.59 -6.72
C ASP A 237 -3.91 18.90 -6.58
N LEU A 238 -3.87 17.82 -5.80
CA LEU A 238 -2.69 16.95 -5.59
C LEU A 238 -2.49 15.92 -6.72
N GLY A 239 -3.08 16.19 -7.88
CA GLY A 239 -3.14 15.31 -9.02
C GLY A 239 -4.27 14.30 -8.92
N THR A 240 -4.80 13.91 -10.08
CA THR A 240 -5.88 12.93 -10.23
C THR A 240 -5.46 11.82 -11.17
N LEU A 241 -5.81 10.59 -10.79
CA LEU A 241 -5.45 9.37 -11.50
C LEU A 241 -6.72 8.66 -11.99
N SER A 242 -6.73 8.22 -13.24
CA SER A 242 -7.77 7.35 -13.79
C SER A 242 -7.16 6.23 -14.61
N VAL A 243 -7.80 5.05 -14.60
CA VAL A 243 -7.29 3.83 -15.24
C VAL A 243 -8.36 3.22 -16.14
N THR A 244 -7.92 2.65 -17.26
CA THR A 244 -8.68 1.75 -18.13
C THR A 244 -8.03 0.37 -18.10
N ALA A 245 -8.64 -0.63 -18.75
CA ALA A 245 -8.04 -1.97 -18.82
C ALA A 245 -6.68 -2.00 -19.53
N ASP A 246 -6.38 -1.00 -20.36
CA ASP A 246 -5.21 -0.92 -21.24
C ASP A 246 -4.38 0.36 -21.05
N GLY A 247 -4.62 1.14 -20.00
CA GLY A 247 -3.98 2.44 -19.88
C GLY A 247 -4.35 3.23 -18.63
N PHE A 248 -3.76 4.41 -18.52
CA PHE A 248 -4.07 5.35 -17.44
C PHE A 248 -3.82 6.79 -17.85
N THR A 249 -4.48 7.70 -17.15
CA THR A 249 -4.30 9.15 -17.29
C THR A 249 -3.95 9.75 -15.94
N LEU A 250 -2.95 10.62 -15.93
CA LEU A 250 -2.54 11.41 -14.77
C LEU A 250 -2.68 12.91 -15.10
N ARG A 251 -3.47 13.63 -14.31
CA ARG A 251 -3.67 15.08 -14.42
C ARG A 251 -3.13 15.76 -13.17
N TYR A 252 -2.36 16.84 -13.31
CA TYR A 252 -1.75 17.58 -12.20
C TYR A 252 -1.34 18.99 -12.62
N HIS A 253 -1.05 19.88 -11.67
CA HIS A 253 -0.53 21.23 -11.94
C HIS A 253 0.99 21.26 -11.84
N GLY A 254 1.68 21.65 -12.90
CA GLY A 254 3.15 21.70 -12.95
C GLY A 254 3.66 23.08 -13.36
N GLU A 255 4.98 23.18 -13.49
CA GLU A 255 5.65 24.42 -13.89
C GLU A 255 5.21 24.88 -15.26
N SER A 256 4.93 26.19 -15.39
CA SER A 256 4.72 26.80 -16.69
C SER A 256 6.02 26.77 -17.50
N LYS A 257 5.94 26.46 -18.80
CA LYS A 257 7.09 26.64 -19.70
C LYS A 257 7.47 28.10 -19.91
N VAL A 258 6.62 29.03 -19.50
CA VAL A 258 6.90 30.47 -19.50
C VAL A 258 7.48 30.84 -18.13
N LEU A 259 8.69 31.38 -18.12
CA LEU A 259 9.37 31.83 -16.90
C LEU A 259 8.48 32.81 -16.14
N GLY A 260 8.21 32.52 -14.86
CA GLY A 260 7.35 33.32 -14.00
C GLY A 260 5.85 33.22 -14.29
N GLY A 261 5.42 32.32 -15.17
CA GLY A 261 4.01 32.07 -15.44
C GLY A 261 3.35 31.19 -14.37
N ASP A 262 2.05 31.36 -14.19
CA ASP A 262 1.24 30.57 -13.25
C ASP A 262 1.32 29.06 -13.54
N PRO A 263 1.25 28.19 -12.50
CA PRO A 263 1.19 26.74 -12.67
C PRO A 263 0.13 26.33 -13.68
N ARG A 264 0.47 25.41 -14.59
CA ARG A 264 -0.43 24.92 -15.64
C ARG A 264 -0.82 23.48 -15.39
N GLN A 265 -2.06 23.14 -15.75
CA GLN A 265 -2.52 21.77 -15.73
C GLN A 265 -1.88 20.97 -16.88
N TYR A 266 -1.31 19.82 -16.56
CA TYR A 266 -0.80 18.83 -17.49
C TYR A 266 -1.67 17.57 -17.48
N THR A 267 -1.71 16.83 -18.59
CA THR A 267 -2.43 15.55 -18.68
C THR A 267 -1.58 14.51 -19.40
N ARG A 268 -0.95 13.63 -18.62
CA ARG A 268 -0.17 12.52 -19.14
C ARG A 268 -1.09 11.34 -19.45
N ARG A 269 -0.98 10.77 -20.65
CA ARG A 269 -1.73 9.57 -21.06
C ARG A 269 -0.78 8.44 -21.40
N PHE A 270 -1.09 7.24 -20.93
CA PHE A 270 -0.27 6.05 -21.13
C PHE A 270 -1.12 4.87 -21.59
N ARG A 271 -0.51 4.01 -22.40
CA ARG A 271 -1.01 2.69 -22.76
C ARG A 271 -0.16 1.61 -22.08
N VAL A 272 -0.81 0.61 -21.53
CA VAL A 272 -0.23 -0.61 -20.96
C VAL A 272 -0.62 -1.77 -21.84
N SER A 273 0.37 -2.48 -22.40
CA SER A 273 0.16 -3.65 -23.26
C SER A 273 1.12 -4.76 -22.85
N GLY A 274 0.58 -5.81 -22.24
CA GLY A 274 1.40 -6.78 -21.50
C GLY A 274 2.21 -6.06 -20.42
N ASP A 275 3.52 -6.28 -20.43
CA ASP A 275 4.45 -5.67 -19.47
C ASP A 275 5.06 -4.34 -19.98
N LEU A 276 4.59 -3.83 -21.13
CA LEU A 276 5.11 -2.60 -21.74
C LEU A 276 4.20 -1.42 -21.45
N VAL A 277 4.79 -0.31 -20.97
CA VAL A 277 4.10 0.98 -20.78
C VAL A 277 4.63 2.00 -21.78
N ARG A 278 3.73 2.66 -22.51
CA ARG A 278 4.06 3.70 -23.50
C ARG A 278 3.30 4.99 -23.20
N GLN A 279 4.01 6.11 -23.17
CA GLN A 279 3.39 7.42 -23.14
C GLN A 279 2.80 7.76 -24.51
N LEU A 280 1.53 8.19 -24.53
CA LEU A 280 0.80 8.56 -25.76
C LEU A 280 0.82 10.07 -26.04
N GLY A 281 1.13 10.90 -25.04
CA GLY A 281 1.17 12.35 -25.18
C GLY A 281 1.25 13.10 -23.83
N GLN A 282 1.25 14.44 -23.92
CA GLN A 282 1.18 15.40 -22.82
C GLN A 282 -0.03 16.33 -23.00
#